data_AF-A0A941VZQ8-F1
#
_entry.id   AF-A0A941VZQ8-F1
#
_cell.length_a   1.000
_cell.length_b   1.000
_cell.length_c   1.000
_cell.angle_alpha   90.00
_cell.angle_beta   90.00
_cell.angle_gamma   90.00
#
_symmetry.space_group_name_H-M   'P 1'
#
loop_
_entity.id
_entity.type
_entity.pdbx_description
1 polymer ?
#
loop_
_entity_poly.entity_id
_entity_poly.type
_entity_poly.pdbx_seq_one_letter_code
_entity_poly.pdbx_strand_id
1 'polypeptide(L)'
;MAIFTLVIYALFKDYKRNSIEAMAKSTNTDYHKLQYFMSDSKWDIQAIKQKRLEIIQKQRTTASTKDGIVAVDDSGCPKPYAKKTQGAK
;
A
#
# COMPACT_ATOMS: atom_id res chain seq x y z
N MET A 1 12.04 7.25 11.70
CA MET A 1 11.06 8.18 11.08
C MET A 1 11.39 8.50 9.61
N ALA A 2 12.63 8.86 9.26
CA ALA A 2 13.01 9.19 7.87
C ALA A 2 12.82 8.02 6.86
N ILE A 3 13.31 6.82 7.21
CA ILE A 3 13.17 5.63 6.34
C ILE A 3 11.70 5.26 6.10
N PHE A 4 10.88 5.26 7.14
CA PHE A 4 9.45 4.99 7.02
C PHE A 4 8.76 5.95 6.04
N THR A 5 9.05 7.24 6.14
CA THR A 5 8.48 8.26 5.25
C THR A 5 8.90 8.03 3.79
N LEU A 6 10.17 7.69 3.55
CA LEU A 6 10.68 7.37 2.20
C LEU A 6 10.00 6.14 1.60
N VAL A 7 9.77 5.10 2.40
CA VAL A 7 9.05 3.89 1.97
C VAL A 7 7.63 4.23 1.54
N ILE A 8 6.92 5.06 2.31
CA ILE A 8 5.56 5.50 1.97
C ILE A 8 5.55 6.25 0.63
N TYR A 9 6.50 7.16 0.39
CA TYR A 9 6.60 7.86 -0.89
C TYR A 9 6.92 6.92 -2.06
N ALA A 10 7.78 5.93 -1.85
CA ALA A 10 8.09 4.93 -2.87
C ALA A 10 6.87 4.08 -3.23
N LEU A 11 6.04 3.70 -2.24
CA LEU A 11 4.80 2.96 -2.44
C LEU A 11 3.74 3.76 -3.22
N PHE A 12 3.69 5.08 -3.07
CA PHE A 12 2.76 5.94 -3.80
C PHE A 12 3.24 6.29 -5.21
N LYS A 13 4.55 6.25 -5.48
CA LYS A 13 5.14 6.60 -6.77
C LYS A 13 4.90 5.52 -7.83
N ASP A 14 4.88 4.26 -7.43
CA ASP A 14 4.60 3.15 -8.34
C ASP A 14 3.09 2.86 -8.37
N TYR A 15 2.41 3.34 -9.42
CA TYR A 15 1.02 2.96 -9.73
C TYR A 15 0.87 1.47 -10.14
N LYS A 16 1.98 0.71 -10.14
CA LYS A 16 2.07 -0.72 -10.47
C LYS A 16 2.42 -1.54 -9.23
N ARG A 17 2.70 -2.84 -9.44
CA ARG A 17 3.14 -3.76 -8.39
C ARG A 17 4.43 -3.24 -7.75
N ASN A 18 4.35 -2.80 -6.50
CA ASN A 18 5.49 -2.29 -5.75
C ASN A 18 6.56 -3.39 -5.56
N SER A 19 7.79 -3.12 -6.01
CA SER A 19 8.95 -3.99 -5.81
C SER A 19 9.84 -3.43 -4.70
N ILE A 20 10.12 -4.22 -3.66
CA ILE A 20 11.00 -3.81 -2.55
C ILE A 20 12.39 -3.43 -3.06
N GLU A 21 12.90 -4.15 -4.05
CA GLU A 21 14.18 -3.85 -4.69
C GLU A 21 14.16 -2.49 -5.42
N ALA A 22 13.10 -2.22 -6.18
CA ALA A 22 12.95 -0.94 -6.88
C ALA A 22 12.84 0.22 -5.90
N MET A 23 12.09 0.03 -4.80
CA MET A 23 11.98 1.02 -3.72
C MET A 23 13.34 1.28 -3.08
N ALA A 24 14.06 0.23 -2.67
CA ALA A 24 15.39 0.34 -2.07
C ALA A 24 16.37 1.12 -2.95
N LYS A 25 16.40 0.82 -4.26
CA LYS A 25 17.19 1.57 -5.25
C LYS A 25 16.77 3.04 -5.32
N SER A 26 15.47 3.31 -5.41
CA SER A 26 14.95 4.68 -5.54
C SER A 26 15.19 5.56 -4.29
N THR A 27 15.24 4.95 -3.11
CA THR A 27 15.47 5.65 -1.83
C THR A 27 16.91 5.56 -1.35
N ASN A 28 17.82 5.03 -2.18
CA ASN A 28 19.23 4.76 -1.83
C ASN A 28 19.38 4.05 -0.46
N THR A 29 18.54 3.05 -0.22
CA THR A 29 18.46 2.31 1.04
C THR A 29 18.91 0.87 0.82
N ASP A 30 19.49 0.24 1.85
CA ASP A 30 19.84 -1.17 1.81
C ASP A 30 18.59 -2.05 1.66
N TYR A 31 18.61 -2.95 0.68
CA TYR A 31 17.50 -3.83 0.36
C TYR A 31 17.13 -4.76 1.52
N HIS A 32 18.12 -5.40 2.15
CA HIS A 32 17.87 -6.37 3.21
C HIS A 32 17.31 -5.68 4.45
N LYS A 33 17.86 -4.53 4.85
CA LYS A 33 17.32 -3.73 5.94
C LYS A 33 15.88 -3.29 5.66
N LEU A 34 15.57 -2.89 4.43
CA LEU A 34 14.20 -2.54 4.05
C LEU A 34 13.27 -3.77 4.09
N GLN A 35 13.74 -4.92 3.61
CA GLN A 35 12.98 -6.17 3.64
C GLN A 35 12.67 -6.60 5.07
N TYR A 36 13.66 -6.64 5.97
CA TYR A 36 13.46 -6.95 7.39
C TYR A 36 12.59 -5.92 8.10
N PHE A 37 12.76 -4.63 7.78
CA PHE A 37 11.88 -3.60 8.31
C PHE A 37 10.42 -3.87 7.93
N MET A 38 10.15 -4.31 6.70
CA MET A 38 8.77 -4.61 6.26
C MET A 38 8.22 -5.91 6.84
N SER A 39 9.01 -6.98 6.88
CA SER A 39 8.52 -8.32 7.28
C SER A 39 8.56 -8.59 8.78
N ASP A 40 9.58 -8.10 9.48
CA ASP A 40 9.92 -8.56 10.84
C ASP A 40 9.71 -7.47 11.91
N SER A 41 9.37 -6.24 11.50
CA SER A 41 9.00 -5.19 12.45
C SER A 41 7.74 -5.58 13.23
N LYS A 42 7.74 -5.25 14.52
CA LYS A 42 6.56 -5.40 15.39
C LYS A 42 5.54 -4.31 15.07
N TRP A 43 4.71 -4.59 14.07
CA TRP A 43 3.65 -3.69 13.64
C TRP A 43 2.46 -3.76 14.60
N ASP A 44 2.08 -2.62 15.19
CA ASP A 44 0.76 -2.48 15.81
C ASP A 44 -0.28 -2.26 14.70
N ILE A 45 -0.99 -3.33 14.37
CA ILE A 45 -2.00 -3.33 13.31
C ILE A 45 -3.13 -2.33 13.60
N GLN A 46 -3.51 -2.13 14.87
CA GLN A 46 -4.57 -1.20 15.21
C GLN A 46 -4.11 0.24 15.04
N ALA A 47 -2.90 0.56 15.51
CA ALA A 47 -2.31 1.87 15.29
C ALA A 47 -2.17 2.19 13.79
N ILE A 48 -1.75 1.21 12.97
CA ILE A 48 -1.64 1.38 11.51
C ILE A 48 -3.02 1.62 10.87
N LYS A 49 -4.05 0.86 11.26
CA LYS A 49 -5.42 1.05 10.77
C LYS A 49 -5.94 2.44 11.11
N GLN A 50 -5.73 2.88 12.34
CA GLN A 50 -6.11 4.22 12.78
C GLN A 50 -5.41 5.29 11.94
N LYS A 51 -4.10 5.13 11.71
CA LYS A 51 -3.33 6.11 10.93
C LYS A 51 -3.72 6.14 9.46
N ARG A 52 -4.05 4.98 8.88
CA ARG A 52 -4.64 4.88 7.54
C ARG A 52 -5.96 5.65 7.47
N LEU A 53 -6.86 5.46 8.43
CA LEU A 53 -8.15 6.15 8.46
C LEU A 53 -7.96 7.68 8.55
N GLU A 54 -7.07 8.15 9.42
CA GLU A 54 -6.73 9.58 9.51
C GLU A 54 -6.25 10.17 8.18
N ILE A 55 -5.41 9.44 7.44
CA ILE A 55 -4.90 9.89 6.12
C ILE A 55 -6.05 9.97 5.12
N ILE A 56 -6.90 8.93 5.05
CA ILE A 56 -8.05 8.89 4.14
C ILE A 56 -9.01 10.05 4.42
N GLN A 57 -9.28 10.34 5.70
CA GLN A 57 -10.18 11.41 6.13
C GLN A 57 -9.62 12.82 5.88
N LYS A 58 -8.30 12.99 5.88
CA LYS A 58 -7.65 14.27 5.54
C LYS A 58 -7.61 14.54 4.04
N GLN A 59 -7.78 13.53 3.21
CA GLN A 59 -7.72 13.66 1.76
C GLN A 59 -9.12 13.94 1.19
N ARG A 60 -9.31 15.11 0.58
CA ARG A 60 -10.62 15.58 0.08
C ARG A 60 -11.28 14.61 -0.91
N THR A 61 -10.51 13.91 -1.74
CA THR A 61 -11.02 12.98 -2.76
C THR A 61 -11.44 11.62 -2.21
N THR A 62 -11.09 11.29 -0.96
CA THR A 62 -11.37 9.99 -0.33
C THR A 62 -12.02 10.08 1.05
N ALA A 63 -12.12 11.28 1.62
CA ALA A 63 -12.74 11.50 2.92
C ALA A 63 -14.21 11.07 2.90
N SER A 64 -14.70 10.54 4.01
CA SER A 64 -16.11 10.18 4.11
C SER A 64 -16.97 11.45 4.16
N THR A 65 -18.11 11.41 3.50
CA THR A 65 -19.15 12.45 3.59
C THR A 65 -20.47 11.80 3.98
N LYS A 66 -21.30 12.54 4.70
CA LYS A 66 -22.58 12.03 5.26
C LYS A 66 -23.49 11.45 4.17
N ASP A 67 -23.51 12.11 3.02
CA ASP A 67 -24.35 11.73 1.87
C ASP A 67 -23.52 10.99 0.79
N GLY A 68 -22.38 10.43 1.19
CA GLY A 68 -21.45 9.74 0.30
C GLY A 68 -21.97 8.36 -0.08
N ILE A 69 -21.74 7.99 -1.33
CA ILE A 69 -22.10 6.66 -1.84
C ILE A 69 -20.85 5.80 -1.89
N VAL A 70 -20.91 4.60 -1.31
CA VAL A 70 -19.88 3.58 -1.48
C VAL A 70 -20.26 2.75 -2.70
N ALA A 71 -19.58 2.97 -3.82
CA ALA A 71 -19.69 2.11 -4.99
C ALA A 71 -18.68 0.97 -4.85
N VAL A 72 -19.17 -0.27 -4.77
CA VAL A 72 -18.34 -1.48 -4.80
C VAL A 72 -18.42 -2.05 -6.21
N ASP A 73 -17.33 -1.95 -6.95
CA ASP A 73 -17.18 -2.64 -8.22
C ASP A 73 -16.64 -4.05 -7.94
N ASP A 74 -17.52 -5.05 -8.10
CA ASP A 74 -17.17 -6.48 -7.98
C ASP A 74 -16.78 -7.09 -9.33
N SER A 75 -16.62 -6.27 -10.38
CA SER A 75 -16.07 -6.72 -11.65
C SER A 75 -14.54 -6.60 -11.64
N GLY A 76 -13.87 -7.75 -11.71
CA GLY A 76 -12.42 -7.83 -11.83
C GLY A 76 -11.99 -8.10 -13.27
N CYS A 77 -10.94 -7.41 -13.76
CA CYS A 77 -10.29 -7.83 -14.99
C CYS A 77 -9.60 -9.19 -14.74
N PRO A 78 -9.98 -10.27 -15.45
CA PRO A 78 -9.31 -11.55 -15.32
C PRO A 78 -7.84 -11.35 -15.66
N LYS A 79 -6.95 -11.72 -14.74
CA LYS A 79 -5.51 -11.62 -15.00
C LYS A 79 -5.12 -12.80 -15.88
N PRO A 80 -4.86 -12.60 -17.20
CA PRO A 80 -4.75 -13.71 -18.16
C PRO A 80 -3.62 -14.69 -17.84
N TYR A 81 -2.63 -14.26 -17.04
CA TYR A 81 -1.46 -15.06 -16.68
C TYR A 81 -1.41 -15.45 -15.20
N ALA A 82 -2.42 -15.10 -14.38
CA ALA A 82 -2.41 -15.33 -12.95
C ALA A 82 -2.95 -16.72 -12.55
N LYS A 83 -2.40 -17.78 -13.17
CA LYS A 83 -2.82 -19.19 -12.99
C LYS A 83 -2.76 -19.71 -11.55
N LYS A 84 -2.12 -18.95 -10.64
CA LYS A 84 -1.93 -19.29 -9.21
C LYS A 84 -2.63 -18.30 -8.27
N THR A 85 -3.49 -17.43 -8.78
CA THR A 85 -4.24 -16.46 -7.96
C THR A 85 -5.67 -16.96 -7.77
N GLN A 86 -6.10 -17.04 -6.52
CA GLN A 86 -7.49 -17.40 -6.18
C GLN A 86 -8.44 -16.35 -6.78
N GLY A 87 -9.48 -16.81 -7.49
CA GLY A 87 -10.41 -15.93 -8.23
C GLY A 87 -10.03 -15.68 -9.70
N ALA A 88 -8.91 -16.20 -10.19
CA ALA A 88 -8.62 -16.25 -11.62
C ALA A 88 -9.27 -17.50 -12.24
N LYS A 89 -10.56 -17.43 -12.56
CA LYS A 89 -11.25 -18.37 -13.43
C LYS A 89 -11.88 -17.60 -14.59
#